data_AF-A0A9L0KLF4-F1
#
_entry.id   AF-A0A9L0KLF4-F1
#
_cell.length_a   1.000
_cell.length_b   1.000
_cell.length_c   1.000
_cell.angle_alpha   90.00
_cell.angle_beta   90.00
_cell.angle_gamma   90.00
#
_symmetry.space_group_name_H-M   'P 1'
#
loop_
_entity.id
_entity.type
_entity.pdbx_description
1 polymer ?
#
loop_
_entity_poly.entity_id
_entity_poly.type
_entity_poly.pdbx_seq_one_letter_code
_entity_poly.pdbx_strand_id
1 'polypeptide(L)'
;MRISKPYLRSTSIHCYLCLLLNSHFLTEAGIHVFILGVHEDNVMFIQKALLFGFASSCISAGLPKTEANWQDVISDLKRIEDLIQSIHIDATLYTESDAHPNCKVTAMKCFLLELHVILHESRNEDIKETVGNLIILANSSLSSNGNVTESGCKECEELEEKNIKEFLQSFVHIVQMFINLP
;
A
#
# COMPACT_ATOMS: atom_id res chain seq x y z
N MET A 1 -10.40 16.84 20.22
CA MET A 1 -10.05 17.47 18.93
C MET A 1 -9.07 16.54 18.23
N ARG A 2 -9.55 15.68 17.32
CA ARG A 2 -8.72 14.70 16.60
C ARG A 2 -8.28 15.32 15.28
N ILE A 3 -6.97 15.39 15.08
CA ILE A 3 -6.34 15.92 13.87
C ILE A 3 -6.56 14.90 12.75
N SER A 4 -7.35 15.28 11.74
CA SER A 4 -7.39 14.58 10.46
C SER A 4 -6.00 14.63 9.83
N LYS A 5 -5.48 13.50 9.34
CA LYS A 5 -4.21 13.44 8.61
C LYS A 5 -4.46 13.11 7.12
N PRO A 6 -5.01 14.04 6.31
CA PRO A 6 -5.21 13.84 4.87
C PRO A 6 -3.98 14.35 4.07
N TYR A 7 -2.77 13.90 4.39
CA TYR A 7 -1.55 14.50 3.79
C TYR A 7 -0.51 13.49 3.27
N LEU A 8 -0.87 12.24 2.98
CA LEU A 8 0.11 11.25 2.51
C LEU A 8 -0.04 10.78 1.06
N ARG A 9 -1.16 11.10 0.38
CA ARG A 9 -1.32 10.76 -1.06
C ARG A 9 -1.04 11.90 -2.05
N SER A 10 -1.11 13.16 -1.63
CA SER A 10 -0.89 14.30 -2.54
C SER A 10 0.57 14.44 -2.99
N THR A 11 1.53 14.04 -2.14
CA THR A 11 2.97 14.12 -2.43
C THR A 11 3.47 13.01 -3.36
N SER A 12 2.89 11.80 -3.30
CA SER A 12 3.34 10.67 -4.13
C SER A 12 2.98 10.86 -5.62
N ILE A 13 1.76 11.35 -5.90
CA ILE A 13 1.32 11.64 -7.27
C ILE A 13 2.08 12.85 -7.83
N HIS A 14 2.31 13.90 -7.02
CA HIS A 14 3.14 15.03 -7.44
C HIS A 14 4.57 14.61 -7.80
N CYS A 15 5.13 13.63 -7.10
CA CYS A 15 6.48 13.13 -7.38
C CYS A 15 6.53 12.33 -8.70
N TYR A 16 5.52 11.49 -8.96
CA TYR A 16 5.40 10.76 -10.23
C TYR A 16 5.14 11.69 -11.42
N LEU A 17 4.27 12.69 -11.24
CA LEU A 17 3.99 13.70 -12.26
C LEU A 17 5.21 14.59 -12.54
N CYS A 18 5.98 14.96 -11.51
CA CYS A 18 7.28 15.63 -11.66
C CYS A 18 8.28 14.77 -12.43
N LEU A 19 8.42 13.48 -12.12
CA LEU A 19 9.34 12.59 -12.84
C LEU A 19 8.98 12.46 -14.32
N LEU A 20 7.68 12.32 -14.63
CA LEU A 20 7.19 12.21 -16.01
C LEU A 20 7.37 13.53 -16.79
N LEU A 21 7.03 14.67 -16.20
CA LEU A 21 7.22 15.99 -16.83
C LEU A 21 8.71 16.31 -17.05
N ASN A 22 9.61 15.91 -16.15
CA ASN A 22 11.05 16.07 -16.33
C ASN A 22 11.62 15.18 -17.46
N SER A 23 11.09 13.97 -17.66
CA SER A 23 11.54 13.09 -18.74
C SER A 23 11.18 13.62 -20.15
N HIS A 24 10.00 14.25 -20.29
CA HIS A 24 9.55 14.90 -21.52
C HIS A 24 10.31 16.21 -21.78
N PHE A 25 10.62 16.98 -20.73
CA PHE A 25 11.38 18.22 -20.86
C PHE A 25 12.85 17.97 -21.24
N LEU A 26 13.46 16.90 -20.73
CA LEU A 26 14.84 16.49 -21.07
C LEU A 26 14.98 16.01 -22.52
N THR A 27 13.92 15.45 -23.11
CA THR A 27 13.96 15.00 -24.51
C THR A 27 13.85 16.16 -25.49
N GLU A 28 13.13 17.24 -25.16
CA GLU A 28 13.04 18.44 -26.02
C GLU A 28 14.20 19.43 -25.80
N ALA A 29 14.64 19.66 -24.55
CA ALA A 29 15.75 20.56 -24.27
C ALA A 29 17.13 19.96 -24.64
N GLY A 30 17.26 18.63 -24.64
CA GLY A 30 18.51 17.95 -24.99
C GLY A 30 18.89 18.05 -26.47
N ILE A 31 17.91 18.23 -27.37
CA ILE A 31 18.15 18.32 -28.81
C ILE A 31 18.57 19.75 -29.22
N HIS A 32 18.03 20.78 -28.57
CA HIS A 32 18.42 22.18 -28.83
C HIS A 32 19.84 22.51 -28.35
N VAL A 33 20.33 21.83 -27.30
CA VAL A 33 21.68 22.05 -26.76
C VAL A 33 22.78 21.43 -27.65
N PHE A 34 22.46 20.43 -28.47
CA PHE A 34 23.47 19.77 -29.32
C PHE A 34 23.84 20.57 -30.59
N ILE A 35 22.99 21.51 -31.03
CA ILE A 35 23.22 22.29 -32.26
C ILE A 35 24.01 23.59 -32.01
N LEU A 36 24.03 24.13 -30.79
CA LEU A 36 24.76 25.37 -30.46
C LEU A 36 26.23 25.14 -30.06
N GLY A 37 26.74 23.90 -30.14
CA GLY A 37 28.09 23.52 -29.74
C GLY A 37 29.22 23.84 -30.74
N VAL A 38 29.12 24.90 -31.54
CA VAL A 38 30.22 25.37 -32.41
C VAL A 38 30.39 26.89 -32.30
N HIS A 39 30.67 27.40 -31.09
CA HIS A 39 31.44 28.64 -30.90
C HIS A 39 31.92 28.78 -29.44
N GLU A 40 33.23 28.89 -29.25
CA GLU A 40 33.96 29.34 -28.04
C GLU A 40 33.28 30.60 -27.42
N ASP A 41 33.13 30.88 -26.12
CA ASP A 41 33.94 30.67 -24.91
C ASP A 41 33.04 30.78 -23.64
N ASN A 42 32.37 29.72 -23.17
CA ASN A 42 31.55 29.82 -21.94
C ASN A 42 31.45 28.51 -21.13
N VAL A 43 32.51 27.70 -21.15
CA VAL A 43 32.53 26.36 -20.52
C VAL A 43 32.43 26.43 -18.97
N MET A 44 32.75 27.56 -18.34
CA MET A 44 32.73 27.67 -16.87
C MET A 44 31.34 27.91 -16.26
N PHE A 45 30.36 28.39 -17.03
CA PHE A 45 29.04 28.75 -16.50
C PHE A 45 28.07 27.55 -16.48
N ILE A 46 28.14 26.69 -17.48
CA ILE A 46 27.21 25.56 -17.65
C ILE A 46 27.46 24.46 -16.61
N GLN A 47 28.74 24.20 -16.26
CA GLN A 47 29.06 23.17 -15.28
C GLN A 47 28.62 23.56 -13.86
N LYS A 48 28.64 24.86 -13.52
CA LYS A 48 28.09 25.35 -12.23
C LYS A 48 26.56 25.33 -12.18
N ALA A 49 25.88 25.59 -13.29
CA ALA A 49 24.42 25.50 -13.36
C ALA A 49 23.91 24.04 -13.26
N LEU A 50 24.61 23.08 -13.88
CA LEU A 50 24.28 21.65 -13.75
C LEU A 50 24.50 21.13 -12.31
N LEU A 51 25.54 21.61 -11.62
CA LEU A 51 25.84 21.23 -10.23
C LEU A 51 24.90 21.90 -9.21
N PHE A 52 24.41 23.12 -9.45
CA PHE A 52 23.47 23.80 -8.55
C PHE A 52 22.01 23.38 -8.73
N GLY A 53 21.60 22.90 -9.92
CA GLY A 53 20.25 22.40 -10.16
C GLY A 53 19.99 20.98 -9.66
N PHE A 54 21.04 20.14 -9.55
CA PHE A 54 20.89 18.74 -9.16
C PHE A 54 20.96 18.47 -7.64
N ALA A 55 21.42 19.42 -6.83
CA ALA A 55 21.61 19.21 -5.39
C ALA A 55 20.35 19.44 -4.54
N SER A 56 19.24 19.95 -5.11
CA SER A 56 18.06 20.36 -4.33
C SER A 56 16.74 19.66 -4.71
N SER A 57 16.77 18.55 -5.46
CA SER A 57 15.56 17.75 -5.74
C SER A 57 15.64 16.29 -5.31
N CYS A 58 16.73 15.89 -4.63
CA CYS A 58 16.82 14.60 -3.95
C CYS A 58 17.20 14.85 -2.49
N ILE A 59 16.35 15.58 -1.75
CA ILE A 59 16.15 15.17 -0.37
C ILE A 59 15.52 13.81 -0.54
N SER A 60 16.35 12.78 -0.41
CA SER A 60 15.93 11.41 -0.21
C SER A 60 14.84 11.49 0.85
N ALA A 61 13.58 11.49 0.41
CA ALA A 61 12.55 10.82 1.16
C ALA A 61 13.08 9.40 1.23
N GLY A 62 13.94 9.15 2.22
CA GLY A 62 14.08 7.84 2.79
C GLY A 62 12.64 7.50 3.06
N LEU A 63 12.08 6.64 2.19
CA LEU A 63 10.81 6.02 2.40
C LEU A 63 10.91 5.60 3.86
N PRO A 64 10.15 6.21 4.79
CA PRO A 64 10.23 5.75 6.16
C PRO A 64 9.98 4.26 6.01
N LYS A 65 10.93 3.45 6.50
CA LYS A 65 10.65 2.05 6.72
C LYS A 65 9.53 2.09 7.75
N THR A 66 8.30 2.22 7.29
CA THR A 66 7.12 1.99 8.07
C THR A 66 7.19 0.50 8.31
N GLU A 67 7.87 0.16 9.38
CA GLU A 67 7.84 -1.17 9.94
C GLU A 67 6.36 -1.53 10.08
N ALA A 68 5.93 -2.47 9.24
CA ALA A 68 4.54 -2.73 9.02
C ALA A 68 3.95 -3.34 10.28
N ASN A 69 3.18 -2.54 11.00
CA ASN A 69 2.68 -2.87 12.32
C ASN A 69 1.29 -3.49 12.19
N TRP A 70 1.12 -4.71 12.66
CA TRP A 70 -0.17 -5.38 12.72
C TRP A 70 -1.23 -4.61 13.52
N GLN A 71 -0.81 -3.69 14.40
CA GLN A 71 -1.75 -2.77 15.07
C GLN A 71 -2.41 -1.79 14.10
N ASP A 72 -1.70 -1.32 13.08
CA ASP A 72 -2.26 -0.44 12.05
C ASP A 72 -3.30 -1.21 11.21
N VAL A 73 -3.03 -2.49 10.92
CA VAL A 73 -3.99 -3.39 10.27
C VAL A 73 -5.28 -3.51 11.10
N ILE A 74 -5.19 -3.71 12.41
CA ILE A 74 -6.39 -3.76 13.29
C ILE A 74 -7.14 -2.42 13.26
N SER A 75 -6.43 -1.29 13.24
CA SER A 75 -7.06 0.03 13.17
C SER A 75 -7.82 0.22 11.85
N ASP A 76 -7.24 -0.20 10.73
CA ASP A 76 -7.87 -0.12 9.42
C ASP A 76 -9.09 -1.05 9.33
N LEU A 77 -9.03 -2.25 9.89
CA LEU A 77 -10.18 -3.17 9.97
C LEU A 77 -11.36 -2.55 10.73
N LYS A 78 -11.11 -1.90 11.87
CA LYS A 78 -12.17 -1.21 12.64
C LYS A 78 -12.75 -0.03 11.87
N ARG A 79 -11.90 0.71 11.15
CA ARG A 79 -12.37 1.80 10.28
C ARG A 79 -13.26 1.28 9.15
N ILE A 80 -12.91 0.13 8.57
CA ILE A 80 -13.74 -0.52 7.55
C ILE A 80 -15.09 -0.91 8.17
N GLU A 81 -15.10 -1.53 9.35
CA GLU A 81 -16.33 -1.90 10.08
C GLU A 81 -17.26 -0.68 10.29
N ASP A 82 -16.71 0.46 10.71
CA ASP A 82 -17.49 1.69 10.91
C ASP A 82 -18.05 2.25 9.59
N LEU A 83 -17.26 2.20 8.50
CA LEU A 83 -17.69 2.71 7.19
C LEU A 83 -18.79 1.85 6.57
N ILE A 84 -18.67 0.52 6.66
CA ILE A 84 -19.68 -0.40 6.11
C ILE A 84 -21.00 -0.35 6.87
N GLN A 85 -21.05 0.08 8.14
CA GLN A 85 -22.34 0.22 8.83
C GLN A 85 -23.29 1.19 8.13
N SER A 86 -22.75 2.15 7.37
CA SER A 86 -23.51 3.10 6.56
C SER A 86 -23.86 2.59 5.16
N ILE A 87 -23.37 1.41 4.76
CA ILE A 87 -23.50 0.84 3.42
C ILE A 87 -24.08 -0.58 3.54
N HIS A 88 -25.19 -0.85 2.86
CA HIS A 88 -25.74 -2.21 2.83
C HIS A 88 -24.98 -3.05 1.80
N ILE A 89 -24.10 -3.92 2.29
CA ILE A 89 -23.39 -4.93 1.50
C ILE A 89 -23.85 -6.30 2.00
N ASP A 90 -24.56 -7.04 1.15
CA ASP A 90 -25.15 -8.35 1.49
C ASP A 90 -24.24 -9.52 1.08
N ALA A 91 -22.93 -9.27 0.97
CA ALA A 91 -21.96 -10.28 0.58
C ALA A 91 -21.67 -11.25 1.74
N THR A 92 -21.54 -12.51 1.38
CA THR A 92 -20.96 -13.56 2.22
C THR A 92 -19.53 -13.82 1.75
N LEU A 93 -18.62 -14.01 2.71
CA LEU A 93 -17.18 -14.03 2.48
C LEU A 93 -16.56 -15.27 3.11
N TYR A 94 -15.61 -15.89 2.41
CA TYR A 94 -14.88 -17.04 2.94
C TYR A 94 -14.10 -16.64 4.20
N THR A 95 -14.43 -17.28 5.32
CA THR A 95 -13.95 -16.86 6.65
C THR A 95 -13.37 -18.03 7.42
N GLU A 96 -12.07 -18.00 7.70
CA GLU A 96 -11.44 -18.95 8.62
C GLU A 96 -11.62 -18.47 10.07
N SER A 97 -12.33 -19.26 10.88
CA SER A 97 -12.64 -18.91 12.27
C SER A 97 -11.72 -19.60 13.29
N ASP A 98 -11.12 -20.73 12.92
CA ASP A 98 -10.25 -21.53 13.80
C ASP A 98 -8.95 -21.88 13.08
N ALA A 99 -8.25 -20.82 12.64
CA ALA A 99 -7.01 -20.96 11.89
C ALA A 99 -5.95 -21.68 12.72
N HIS A 100 -5.51 -22.86 12.25
CA HIS A 100 -4.38 -23.55 12.86
C HIS A 100 -3.09 -22.69 12.71
N PRO A 101 -2.20 -22.61 13.71
CA PRO A 101 -0.99 -21.78 13.64
C PRO A 101 -0.07 -22.06 12.44
N ASN A 102 -0.08 -23.29 11.94
CA ASN A 102 0.70 -23.72 10.76
C ASN A 102 0.07 -23.30 9.41
N CYS A 103 -1.14 -22.74 9.43
CA CYS A 103 -1.89 -22.29 8.25
C CYS A 103 -2.23 -20.80 8.32
N LYS A 104 -1.64 -20.06 9.26
CA LYS A 104 -1.96 -18.65 9.51
C LYS A 104 -1.61 -17.75 8.32
N VAL A 105 -0.56 -18.06 7.56
CA VAL A 105 -0.17 -17.27 6.38
C VAL A 105 -1.14 -17.52 5.24
N THR A 106 -1.54 -18.77 5.03
CA THR A 106 -2.54 -19.16 4.02
C THR A 106 -3.90 -18.54 4.35
N ALA A 107 -4.37 -18.67 5.59
CA ALA A 107 -5.62 -18.07 6.03
C ALA A 107 -5.59 -16.53 5.91
N MET A 108 -4.48 -15.87 6.26
CA MET A 108 -4.31 -14.42 6.06
C MET A 108 -4.43 -14.03 4.59
N LYS A 109 -3.87 -14.81 3.67
CA LYS A 109 -4.03 -14.56 2.22
C LYS A 109 -5.48 -14.68 1.79
N CYS A 110 -6.23 -15.66 2.29
CA CYS A 110 -7.66 -15.77 2.02
C CYS A 110 -8.42 -14.53 2.52
N PHE A 111 -8.15 -14.06 3.74
CA PHE A 111 -8.74 -12.81 4.24
C PHE A 111 -8.45 -11.59 3.35
N LEU A 112 -7.22 -11.46 2.83
CA LEU A 112 -6.87 -10.36 1.93
C LEU A 112 -7.57 -10.46 0.57
N LEU A 113 -7.78 -11.66 0.05
CA LEU A 113 -8.53 -11.88 -1.19
C LEU A 113 -10.01 -11.51 -1.01
N GLU A 114 -10.65 -11.96 0.06
CA GLU A 114 -12.05 -11.64 0.34
C GLU A 114 -12.27 -10.15 0.63
N LEU A 115 -11.25 -9.45 1.16
CA LEU A 115 -11.30 -8.00 1.35
C LEU A 115 -11.43 -7.24 0.01
N HIS A 116 -10.97 -7.82 -1.11
CA HIS A 116 -11.20 -7.25 -2.44
C HIS A 116 -12.68 -7.31 -2.87
N VAL A 117 -13.46 -8.26 -2.35
CA VAL A 117 -14.91 -8.31 -2.59
C VAL A 117 -15.57 -7.11 -1.92
N ILE A 118 -15.23 -6.83 -0.65
CA ILE A 118 -15.71 -5.63 0.08
C ILE A 118 -15.34 -4.34 -0.68
N LEU A 119 -14.11 -4.28 -1.20
CA LEU A 119 -13.65 -3.16 -2.02
C LEU A 119 -14.52 -2.97 -3.27
N HIS A 120 -14.82 -4.05 -3.98
CA HIS A 120 -15.60 -4.00 -5.23
C HIS A 120 -17.06 -3.62 -4.98
N GLU A 121 -17.68 -4.22 -3.97
CA GLU A 121 -19.10 -4.06 -3.68
C GLU A 121 -19.42 -2.72 -3.01
N SER A 122 -18.53 -2.20 -2.16
CA SER A 122 -18.78 -0.97 -1.41
C SER A 122 -18.88 0.30 -2.28
N ARG A 123 -18.17 0.35 -3.42
CA ARG A 123 -18.06 1.52 -4.32
C ARG A 123 -17.75 2.84 -3.59
N ASN A 124 -17.04 2.77 -2.47
CA ASN A 124 -16.75 3.89 -1.60
C ASN A 124 -15.24 4.21 -1.62
N GLU A 125 -14.87 5.47 -1.89
CA GLU A 125 -13.47 5.86 -2.01
C GLU A 125 -12.71 5.81 -0.67
N ASP A 126 -13.37 6.05 0.47
CA ASP A 126 -12.74 5.94 1.79
C ASP A 126 -12.43 4.47 2.14
N ILE A 127 -13.35 3.55 1.81
CA ILE A 127 -13.12 2.10 1.93
C ILE A 127 -11.99 1.68 1.00
N LYS A 128 -11.97 2.18 -0.24
CA LYS A 128 -10.92 1.88 -1.20
C LYS A 128 -9.54 2.33 -0.78
N GLU A 129 -9.43 3.53 -0.21
CA GLU A 129 -8.16 3.98 0.38
C GLU A 129 -7.76 3.11 1.57
N THR A 130 -8.69 2.82 2.48
CA THR A 130 -8.41 2.06 3.72
C THR A 130 -8.00 0.62 3.41
N VAL A 131 -8.77 -0.09 2.57
CA VAL A 131 -8.45 -1.46 2.12
C VAL A 131 -7.13 -1.50 1.37
N GLY A 132 -6.87 -0.54 0.48
CA GLY A 132 -5.61 -0.48 -0.27
C GLY A 132 -4.39 -0.32 0.64
N ASN A 133 -4.49 0.54 1.66
CA ASN A 133 -3.41 0.72 2.64
C ASN A 133 -3.20 -0.55 3.48
N LEU A 134 -4.30 -1.18 3.93
CA LEU A 134 -4.26 -2.43 4.69
C LEU A 134 -3.55 -3.54 3.92
N ILE A 135 -3.89 -3.75 2.64
CA ILE A 135 -3.27 -4.78 1.80
C ILE A 135 -1.76 -4.55 1.63
N ILE A 136 -1.34 -3.29 1.44
CA ILE A 136 0.08 -2.94 1.33
C ILE A 136 0.82 -3.28 2.64
N LEU A 137 0.25 -2.89 3.78
CA LEU A 137 0.81 -3.18 5.09
C LEU A 137 0.92 -4.69 5.32
N ALA A 138 -0.17 -5.43 5.13
CA ALA A 138 -0.20 -6.88 5.36
C ALA A 138 0.80 -7.62 4.45
N ASN A 139 0.88 -7.29 3.15
CA ASN A 139 1.83 -7.92 2.24
C ASN A 139 3.29 -7.64 2.63
N SER A 140 3.59 -6.42 3.08
CA SER A 140 4.93 -6.08 3.55
C SER A 140 5.31 -6.86 4.82
N SER A 141 4.39 -7.03 5.78
CA SER A 141 4.59 -7.86 6.98
C SER A 141 4.71 -9.35 6.68
N LEU A 142 3.93 -9.88 5.73
CA LEU A 142 4.00 -11.28 5.32
C LEU A 142 5.32 -11.59 4.60
N SER A 143 5.77 -10.67 3.73
CA SER A 143 7.05 -10.84 3.01
C SER A 143 8.26 -10.80 3.95
N SER A 144 8.19 -10.09 5.10
CA SER A 144 9.29 -10.05 6.06
C SER A 144 9.47 -11.34 6.86
N ASN A 145 8.45 -12.22 6.93
CA ASN A 145 8.51 -13.48 7.68
C ASN A 145 9.22 -14.64 6.93
N GLY A 146 9.80 -14.37 5.76
CA GLY A 146 10.47 -15.38 4.93
C GLY A 146 9.50 -16.31 4.20
N ASN A 147 10.03 -17.17 3.33
CA ASN A 147 9.22 -18.16 2.61
C ASN A 147 8.84 -19.32 3.55
N VAL A 148 7.81 -19.11 4.37
CA VAL A 148 7.16 -20.17 5.11
C VAL A 148 6.32 -20.99 4.13
N THR A 149 6.77 -22.21 3.82
CA THR A 149 5.96 -23.18 3.08
C THR A 149 5.04 -23.88 4.07
N GLU A 150 3.76 -23.51 4.05
CA GLU A 150 2.70 -24.22 4.75
C GLU A 150 2.21 -25.38 3.87
N SER A 151 1.80 -26.51 4.47
CA SER A 151 1.34 -27.70 3.76
C SER A 151 0.14 -28.32 4.46
N GLY A 152 -0.84 -28.81 3.70
CA GLY A 152 -2.06 -29.41 4.26
C GLY A 152 -3.08 -28.39 4.79
N CYS A 153 -2.97 -27.13 4.36
CA CYS A 153 -3.95 -26.10 4.66
C CYS A 153 -5.11 -26.17 3.65
N LYS A 154 -6.30 -25.74 4.07
CA LYS A 154 -7.48 -25.65 3.21
C LYS A 154 -7.31 -24.53 2.19
N GLU A 155 -7.87 -24.72 1.01
CA GLU A 155 -8.05 -23.63 0.04
C GLU A 155 -9.15 -22.66 0.52
N CYS A 156 -9.16 -21.42 0.01
CA CYS A 156 -10.07 -20.39 0.49
C CYS A 156 -11.54 -20.76 0.25
N GLU A 157 -11.83 -21.40 -0.88
CA GLU A 157 -13.18 -21.85 -1.28
C GLU A 157 -13.71 -23.04 -0.45
N GLU A 158 -12.85 -23.67 0.36
CA GLU A 158 -13.25 -24.72 1.31
C GLU A 158 -13.67 -24.15 2.68
N LEU A 159 -13.50 -22.84 2.89
CA LEU A 159 -13.86 -22.17 4.14
C LEU A 159 -15.36 -21.90 4.20
N GLU A 160 -15.86 -21.69 5.43
CA GLU A 160 -17.25 -21.30 5.65
C GLU A 160 -17.48 -19.85 5.19
N GLU A 161 -18.56 -19.62 4.46
CA GLU A 161 -18.99 -18.27 4.10
C GLU A 161 -19.72 -17.60 5.27
N LYS A 162 -19.31 -16.38 5.64
CA LYS A 162 -19.93 -15.60 6.72
C LYS A 162 -20.27 -14.19 6.28
N ASN A 163 -21.16 -13.53 7.03
CA ASN A 163 -21.43 -12.12 6.80
C ASN A 163 -20.20 -11.26 7.13
N ILE A 164 -20.20 -10.03 6.63
CA ILE A 164 -19.06 -9.10 6.75
C ILE A 164 -18.67 -8.83 8.20
N LYS A 165 -19.64 -8.77 9.12
CA LYS A 165 -19.34 -8.51 10.54
C LYS A 165 -18.54 -9.65 11.15
N GLU A 166 -18.98 -10.89 10.94
CA GLU A 166 -18.28 -12.08 11.41
C GLU A 166 -16.92 -12.27 10.70
N PHE A 167 -16.85 -11.94 9.41
CA PHE A 167 -15.61 -11.92 8.64
C PHE A 167 -14.59 -10.96 9.26
N LEU A 168 -14.96 -9.69 9.49
CA LEU A 168 -14.05 -8.68 10.07
C LEU A 168 -13.61 -9.04 11.49
N GLN A 169 -14.51 -9.62 12.30
CA GLN A 169 -14.16 -10.12 13.63
C GLN A 169 -13.12 -11.24 13.56
N SER A 170 -13.31 -12.21 12.66
CA SER A 170 -12.36 -13.30 12.45
C SER A 170 -11.03 -12.80 11.88
N PHE A 171 -11.07 -11.77 11.04
CA PHE A 171 -9.87 -11.09 10.52
C PHE A 171 -9.06 -10.46 11.67
N VAL A 172 -9.71 -9.77 12.61
CA VAL A 172 -9.00 -9.25 13.79
C VAL A 172 -8.35 -10.37 14.60
N HIS A 173 -9.03 -11.51 14.79
CA HIS A 173 -8.46 -12.66 15.51
C HIS A 173 -7.21 -13.22 14.83
N ILE A 174 -7.21 -13.40 13.51
CA ILE A 174 -6.02 -13.91 12.82
C ILE A 174 -4.88 -12.90 12.88
N VAL A 175 -5.14 -11.59 12.76
CA VAL A 175 -4.10 -10.55 12.91
C VAL A 175 -3.48 -10.58 14.32
N GLN A 176 -4.28 -10.84 15.36
CA GLN A 176 -3.77 -11.03 16.72
C GLN A 176 -2.82 -12.22 16.84
N MET A 177 -3.03 -13.29 16.06
CA MET A 177 -2.06 -14.40 16.02
C MET A 177 -0.69 -13.94 15.51
N PHE A 178 -0.61 -12.94 14.63
CA PHE A 178 0.66 -12.41 14.16
C PHE A 178 1.33 -11.44 15.16
N ILE A 179 0.55 -10.81 16.04
CA ILE A 179 1.08 -9.91 17.10
C ILE A 179 1.62 -10.72 18.27
N ASN A 180 0.90 -11.75 18.69
CA ASN A 180 1.16 -12.48 19.93
C ASN A 180 2.15 -13.65 19.75
N LEU A 181 2.89 -13.71 18.64
CA LEU A 181 3.91 -14.74 18.46
C LEU A 181 5.16 -14.41 19.32
N PRO A 182 5.64 -15.34 20.15
CA PRO A 182 6.92 -15.21 20.84
C PRO A 182 8.12 -15.28 19.88
#